data_AF-A0A540L8P0-F1
#
_entry.id   AF-A0A540L8P0-F1
#
_cell.length_a   1.000
_cell.length_b   1.000
_cell.length_c   1.000
_cell.angle_alpha   90.00
_cell.angle_beta   90.00
_cell.angle_gamma   90.00
#
_symmetry.space_group_name_H-M   'P 1'
#
loop_
_entity.id
_entity.type
_entity.pdbx_description
1 polymer ?
#
loop_
_entity_poly.entity_id
_entity_poly.type
_entity_poly.pdbx_seq_one_letter_code
_entity_poly.pdbx_strand_id
1 'polypeptide(L)'
;MTAAGVAPDRVTFLALLVAYTHKGLVDEGLRLFERIQTDYRIKARIEHYGCMVDMLGKAGRLEEAYRLISNMPIPGNDVVWGTLLAASRTYGDAAGMGGRVVNRLLELKPDEGGYYILLRDIYVAAGRTMEANAMRRRMNVNGASKTPGCSWVGA
;
A
#
# COMPACT_ATOMS: atom_id res chain seq x y z
N MET A 1 -14.66 -20.61 14.25
CA MET A 1 -14.96 -22.06 14.15
C MET A 1 -13.79 -22.86 14.67
N THR A 2 -13.93 -23.43 15.87
CA THR A 2 -13.17 -24.61 16.33
C THR A 2 -14.12 -25.56 17.09
N ALA A 3 -15.39 -25.59 16.68
CA ALA A 3 -16.42 -26.49 17.24
C ALA A 3 -16.70 -27.69 16.31
N ALA A 4 -16.25 -27.65 15.05
CA ALA A 4 -16.52 -28.69 14.04
C ALA A 4 -15.28 -29.51 13.64
N GLY A 5 -14.13 -29.34 14.32
CA GLY A 5 -12.90 -30.08 14.03
C GLY A 5 -12.20 -29.74 12.70
N VAL A 6 -12.70 -28.78 11.93
CA VAL A 6 -12.08 -28.34 10.67
C VAL A 6 -10.96 -27.33 10.96
N ALA A 7 -9.75 -27.63 10.49
CA ALA A 7 -8.61 -26.74 10.60
C ALA A 7 -8.86 -25.46 9.78
N PRO A 8 -8.70 -24.26 10.37
CA PRO A 8 -8.80 -23.02 9.63
C PRO A 8 -7.78 -22.99 8.48
N ASP A 9 -8.23 -22.57 7.32
CA ASP A 9 -7.38 -22.42 6.15
C ASP A 9 -7.10 -20.93 5.86
N ARG A 10 -6.35 -20.69 4.78
CA ARG A 10 -5.98 -19.34 4.34
C ARG A 10 -7.20 -18.44 4.10
N VAL A 11 -8.30 -18.98 3.56
CA VAL A 11 -9.52 -18.21 3.26
C VAL A 11 -10.21 -17.80 4.55
N THR A 12 -10.25 -18.71 5.52
CA THR A 12 -10.80 -18.47 6.86
C THR A 12 -10.08 -17.32 7.56
N PHE A 13 -8.75 -17.32 7.49
CA PHE A 13 -7.95 -16.27 8.11
C PHE A 13 -8.04 -14.93 7.39
N LEU A 14 -8.10 -14.92 6.06
CA LEU A 14 -8.35 -13.70 5.30
C LEU A 14 -9.70 -13.07 5.70
N ALA A 15 -10.76 -13.87 5.81
CA ALA A 15 -12.08 -13.38 6.22
C ALA A 15 -12.06 -12.78 7.63
N LEU A 16 -11.32 -13.39 8.57
CA LEU A 16 -11.14 -12.84 9.92
C LEU A 16 -10.36 -11.52 9.92
N LEU A 17 -9.26 -11.43 9.15
CA LEU A 17 -8.51 -10.18 9.01
C LEU A 17 -9.39 -9.07 8.43
N VAL A 18 -10.17 -9.35 7.38
CA VAL A 18 -11.14 -8.40 6.82
C VAL A 18 -12.15 -7.94 7.89
N ALA A 19 -12.71 -8.86 8.67
CA ALA A 19 -13.65 -8.52 9.73
C ALA A 19 -13.01 -7.62 10.80
N TYR A 20 -11.77 -7.90 11.22
CA TYR A 20 -11.02 -7.06 12.15
C TYR A 20 -10.71 -5.68 11.57
N THR A 21 -10.35 -5.61 10.29
CA THR A 21 -10.14 -4.34 9.59
C THR A 21 -11.41 -3.48 9.61
N HIS A 22 -12.58 -4.07 9.33
CA HIS A 22 -13.86 -3.35 9.37
C HIS A 22 -14.27 -2.91 10.78
N LYS A 23 -13.89 -3.67 11.81
CA LYS A 23 -14.20 -3.35 13.21
C LYS A 23 -13.17 -2.45 13.88
N GLY A 24 -12.06 -2.13 13.21
CA GLY A 24 -10.96 -1.35 13.78
C GLY A 24 -10.20 -2.10 14.89
N LEU A 25 -10.26 -3.43 14.91
CA LEU A 25 -9.59 -4.29 15.90
C LEU A 25 -8.13 -4.53 15.49
N VAL A 26 -7.32 -3.47 15.57
CA VAL A 26 -5.97 -3.46 14.99
C VAL A 26 -5.04 -4.45 15.69
N ASP A 27 -5.05 -4.47 17.01
CA ASP A 27 -4.13 -5.31 17.78
C ASP A 27 -4.50 -6.80 17.67
N GLU A 28 -5.81 -7.12 17.61
CA GLU A 28 -6.29 -8.46 17.29
C GLU A 28 -5.88 -8.89 15.89
N GLY A 29 -5.97 -7.98 14.91
CA GLY A 29 -5.52 -8.20 13.54
C GLY A 29 -4.04 -8.52 13.45
N LEU A 30 -3.19 -7.75 14.14
CA LEU A 30 -1.75 -7.98 14.19
C LEU A 30 -1.40 -9.31 14.84
N ARG A 31 -2.01 -9.62 16.00
CA ARG A 31 -1.83 -10.92 16.67
C ARG A 31 -2.28 -12.08 15.80
N LEU A 32 -3.40 -11.95 15.09
CA LEU A 32 -3.87 -12.98 14.18
C LEU A 32 -2.89 -13.17 13.02
N PHE A 33 -2.43 -12.08 12.42
CA PHE A 33 -1.49 -12.11 11.29
C PHE A 33 -0.16 -12.80 11.63
N GLU A 34 0.35 -12.58 12.83
CA GLU A 34 1.52 -13.30 13.35
C GLU A 34 1.22 -14.80 13.51
N ARG A 35 0.13 -15.15 14.19
CA ARG A 35 -0.25 -16.54 14.44
C ARG A 35 -0.49 -17.35 13.18
N ILE A 36 -1.03 -16.74 12.12
CA ILE A 36 -1.19 -17.39 10.80
C ILE A 36 0.15 -18.00 10.34
N GLN A 37 1.24 -17.28 10.56
CA GLN A 37 2.58 -17.66 10.10
C GLN A 37 3.31 -18.56 11.11
N THR A 38 3.16 -18.31 12.41
CA THR A 38 3.87 -19.07 13.46
C THR A 38 3.17 -20.36 13.86
N ASP A 39 1.88 -20.27 14.21
CA ASP A 39 1.12 -21.36 14.83
C ASP A 39 0.52 -22.25 13.74
N TYR A 40 -0.08 -21.63 12.72
CA TYR A 40 -0.74 -22.34 11.62
C TYR A 40 0.20 -22.64 10.46
N ARG A 41 1.41 -22.08 10.46
CA ARG A 41 2.45 -22.28 9.42
C ARG A 41 1.95 -21.95 8.00
N ILE A 42 0.99 -21.05 7.88
CA ILE A 42 0.43 -20.59 6.61
C ILE A 42 1.22 -19.37 6.15
N LYS A 43 1.76 -19.43 4.93
CA LYS A 43 2.44 -18.28 4.32
C LYS A 43 1.43 -17.20 3.95
N ALA A 44 1.66 -15.98 4.45
CA ALA A 44 0.89 -14.81 4.06
C ALA A 44 1.08 -14.52 2.56
N ARG A 45 -0.01 -14.10 1.93
CA ARG A 45 -0.06 -13.66 0.53
C ARG A 45 -0.46 -12.20 0.44
N ILE A 46 -0.38 -11.63 -0.76
CA ILE A 46 -0.65 -10.22 -1.02
C ILE A 46 -2.01 -9.75 -0.47
N GLU A 47 -3.03 -10.60 -0.47
CA GLU A 47 -4.35 -10.25 0.05
C GLU A 47 -4.33 -10.03 1.57
N HIS A 48 -3.55 -10.82 2.32
CA HIS A 48 -3.41 -10.64 3.77
C HIS A 48 -2.66 -9.35 4.08
N TYR A 49 -1.58 -9.07 3.35
CA TYR A 49 -0.84 -7.82 3.49
C TYR A 49 -1.71 -6.61 3.13
N GLY A 50 -2.54 -6.70 2.09
CA GLY A 50 -3.52 -5.68 1.76
C GLY A 50 -4.47 -5.38 2.92
N CYS A 51 -5.02 -6.41 3.57
CA CYS A 51 -5.86 -6.23 4.76
C CYS A 51 -5.11 -5.56 5.93
N MET A 52 -3.86 -5.97 6.18
CA MET A 52 -3.05 -5.38 7.25
C MET A 52 -2.71 -3.91 6.99
N VAL A 53 -2.40 -3.56 5.74
CA VAL A 53 -2.11 -2.18 5.35
C VAL A 53 -3.36 -1.32 5.42
N ASP A 54 -4.51 -1.81 4.95
CA ASP A 54 -5.79 -1.10 5.09
C ASP A 54 -6.13 -0.88 6.57
N MET A 55 -5.94 -1.89 7.41
CA MET A 55 -6.16 -1.81 8.85
C MET A 55 -5.25 -0.78 9.53
N LEU A 56 -3.95 -0.86 9.32
CA LEU A 56 -2.98 0.08 9.89
C LEU A 56 -3.17 1.50 9.33
N GLY A 57 -3.48 1.61 8.04
CA GLY A 57 -3.78 2.87 7.35
C GLY A 57 -4.99 3.57 7.94
N LYS A 58 -6.11 2.86 8.12
CA LYS A 58 -7.34 3.37 8.76
C LYS A 58 -7.17 3.71 10.25
N ALA A 59 -6.12 3.20 10.88
CA ALA A 59 -5.77 3.52 12.27
C ALA A 59 -4.74 4.66 12.38
N GLY A 60 -4.28 5.23 11.26
CA GLY A 60 -3.23 6.26 11.24
C GLY A 60 -1.83 5.74 11.59
N ARG A 61 -1.64 4.42 11.68
CA ARG A 61 -0.36 3.77 11.98
C ARG A 61 0.50 3.64 10.71
N LEU A 62 0.72 4.77 10.04
CA LEU A 62 1.30 4.83 8.70
C LEU A 62 2.71 4.22 8.63
N GLU A 63 3.56 4.47 9.63
CA GLU A 63 4.92 3.92 9.65
C GLU A 63 4.95 2.39 9.79
N GLU A 64 4.01 1.84 10.54
CA GLU A 64 3.89 0.39 10.66
C GLU A 64 3.39 -0.23 9.36
N ALA A 65 2.44 0.41 8.70
CA ALA A 65 2.00 0.00 7.37
C ALA A 65 3.15 0.05 6.36
N TYR A 66 3.94 1.13 6.35
CA TYR A 66 5.08 1.28 5.46
C TYR A 66 6.14 0.20 5.69
N ARG A 67 6.50 -0.06 6.96
CA ARG A 67 7.45 -1.12 7.33
C ARG A 67 6.94 -2.50 6.93
N LEU A 68 5.65 -2.76 7.12
CA LEU A 68 5.06 -4.05 6.76
C LEU A 68 5.19 -4.33 5.26
N ILE A 69 4.83 -3.35 4.41
CA ILE A 69 4.90 -3.50 2.95
C ILE A 69 6.36 -3.59 2.48
N SER A 70 7.24 -2.76 3.06
CA SER A 70 8.67 -2.72 2.69
C SER A 70 9.41 -4.02 3.00
N ASN A 71 8.97 -4.74 4.04
CA ASN A 71 9.56 -5.99 4.49
C ASN A 71 8.80 -7.22 3.99
N MET A 72 7.88 -7.08 3.03
CA MET A 72 7.18 -8.24 2.47
C MET A 72 8.18 -9.16 1.76
N PRO A 73 8.09 -10.49 1.98
CA PRO A 73 8.92 -11.47 1.27
C PRO A 73 8.48 -11.68 -0.18
N ILE A 74 7.46 -10.93 -0.64
CA ILE A 74 6.89 -10.97 -1.98
C ILE A 74 6.86 -9.55 -2.56
N PRO A 75 7.02 -9.38 -3.89
CA PRO A 75 6.89 -8.07 -4.51
C PRO A 75 5.55 -7.43 -4.17
N GLY A 76 5.58 -6.26 -3.55
CA GLY A 76 4.37 -5.46 -3.33
C GLY A 76 3.80 -5.02 -4.67
N ASN A 77 2.48 -5.17 -4.84
CA ASN A 77 1.79 -4.64 -6.01
C ASN A 77 1.38 -3.18 -5.79
N ASP A 78 1.11 -2.47 -6.89
CA ASP A 78 0.72 -1.06 -6.86
C ASP A 78 -0.53 -0.81 -5.99
N VAL A 79 -1.41 -1.80 -5.88
CA VAL A 79 -2.66 -1.72 -5.11
C VAL A 79 -2.35 -1.49 -3.63
N VAL A 80 -1.46 -2.29 -3.03
CA VAL A 80 -1.14 -2.20 -1.60
C VAL A 80 -0.42 -0.87 -1.27
N TRP A 81 0.48 -0.42 -2.13
CA TRP A 81 1.08 0.92 -2.01
C TRP A 81 0.04 2.03 -2.17
N GLY A 82 -0.90 1.88 -3.11
CA GLY A 82 -2.01 2.81 -3.31
C GLY A 82 -2.90 2.95 -2.07
N THR A 83 -3.16 1.86 -1.35
CA THR A 83 -3.89 1.88 -0.07
C THR A 83 -3.16 2.75 0.96
N LEU A 84 -1.84 2.58 1.12
CA LEU A 84 -1.05 3.40 2.05
C LEU A 84 -1.00 4.87 1.63
N LEU A 85 -0.90 5.14 0.32
CA LEU A 85 -0.95 6.52 -0.20
C LEU A 85 -2.29 7.19 0.14
N ALA A 86 -3.42 6.49 -0.04
CA ALA A 86 -4.73 6.99 0.32
C ALA A 86 -4.84 7.30 1.82
N ALA A 87 -4.30 6.42 2.67
CA ALA A 87 -4.24 6.65 4.11
C ALA A 87 -3.38 7.89 4.44
N SER A 88 -2.20 8.05 3.82
CA SER A 88 -1.35 9.22 4.07
C SER A 88 -2.05 10.56 3.76
N ARG A 89 -2.89 10.60 2.73
CA ARG A 89 -3.68 11.79 2.38
C ARG A 89 -4.75 12.07 3.42
N THR A 90 -5.41 11.02 3.91
CA THR A 90 -6.47 11.11 4.92
C THR A 90 -5.93 11.69 6.23
N TYR A 91 -4.71 11.34 6.62
CA TYR A 91 -4.05 11.83 7.83
C TYR A 91 -3.17 13.08 7.63
N GLY A 92 -3.21 13.70 6.45
CA GLY A 92 -2.44 14.92 6.16
C GLY A 92 -0.93 14.72 5.99
N ASP A 93 -0.43 13.48 5.96
CA ASP A 93 0.98 13.14 5.74
C ASP A 93 1.27 12.79 4.26
N ALA A 94 0.62 13.52 3.34
CA ALA A 94 0.82 13.30 1.92
C ALA A 94 2.26 13.62 1.49
N ALA A 95 2.87 14.67 2.02
CA ALA A 95 4.21 15.10 1.64
C ALA A 95 5.34 14.25 2.26
N GLY A 96 5.12 13.72 3.46
CA GLY A 96 6.08 12.86 4.17
C GLY A 96 5.88 11.39 3.80
N MET A 97 4.81 10.77 4.29
CA MET A 97 4.51 9.36 3.97
C MET A 97 4.11 9.16 2.51
N GLY A 98 3.20 9.97 1.96
CA GLY A 98 2.78 9.83 0.56
C GLY A 98 3.94 10.01 -0.41
N GLY A 99 4.84 10.95 -0.14
CA GLY A 99 6.08 11.14 -0.89
C GLY A 99 7.00 9.91 -0.85
N ARG A 100 7.15 9.25 0.31
CA ARG A 100 7.91 8.00 0.44
C ARG A 100 7.27 6.86 -0.37
N VAL A 101 5.95 6.71 -0.26
CA VAL A 101 5.20 5.69 -1.02
C VAL A 101 5.39 5.86 -2.52
N VAL A 102 5.23 7.07 -3.05
CA VAL A 102 5.38 7.30 -4.49
C VAL A 102 6.84 7.17 -4.94
N ASN A 103 7.82 7.56 -4.12
CA ASN A 103 9.23 7.27 -4.44
C ASN A 103 9.50 5.77 -4.51
N ARG A 104 8.91 4.97 -3.62
CA ARG A 104 9.05 3.51 -3.68
C ARG A 104 8.40 2.92 -4.94
N LEU A 105 7.24 3.43 -5.35
CA LEU A 105 6.59 3.07 -6.61
C LEU A 105 7.47 3.42 -7.83
N LEU A 106 8.14 4.57 -7.80
CA LEU A 106 9.10 4.98 -8.83
C LEU A 106 10.34 4.07 -8.91
N GLU A 107 10.81 3.55 -7.78
CA GLU A 107 11.91 2.56 -7.78
C GLU A 107 11.46 1.23 -8.39
N LEU A 108 10.19 0.86 -8.21
CA LEU A 108 9.63 -0.39 -8.75
C LEU A 108 9.26 -0.29 -10.24
N LYS A 109 8.76 0.87 -10.68
CA LYS A 109 8.33 1.13 -12.06
C LYS A 109 8.82 2.51 -12.51
N PRO A 110 10.11 2.64 -12.82
CA PRO A 110 10.72 3.92 -13.16
C PRO A 110 10.23 4.51 -14.48
N ASP A 111 9.61 3.70 -15.34
CA ASP A 111 9.03 4.03 -16.64
C ASP A 111 7.59 4.57 -16.56
N GLU A 112 6.89 4.37 -15.44
CA GLU A 112 5.52 4.84 -15.24
C GLU A 112 5.48 6.35 -14.95
N GLY A 113 5.22 7.13 -16.00
CA GLY A 113 5.15 8.59 -15.93
C GLY A 113 4.12 9.12 -14.92
N GLY A 114 3.04 8.35 -14.66
CA GLY A 114 2.01 8.72 -13.70
C GLY A 114 2.54 8.97 -12.29
N TYR A 115 3.55 8.21 -11.85
CA TYR A 115 4.11 8.35 -10.50
C TYR A 115 4.95 9.63 -10.34
N TYR A 116 5.67 10.07 -11.37
CA TYR A 116 6.40 11.35 -11.33
C TYR A 116 5.44 12.54 -11.22
N ILE A 117 4.34 12.49 -11.98
CA ILE A 117 3.30 13.52 -11.95
C ILE A 117 2.66 13.56 -10.56
N LEU A 118 2.31 12.40 -10.01
CA LEU A 118 1.70 12.31 -8.68
C LEU A 118 2.62 12.85 -7.58
N LEU A 119 3.91 12.47 -7.59
CA LEU A 119 4.87 12.97 -6.60
C LEU A 119 5.11 14.48 -6.73
N ARG A 120 5.16 14.98 -7.96
CA ARG A 120 5.23 16.42 -8.23
C ARG A 120 4.04 17.14 -7.61
N ASP A 121 2.82 16.67 -7.85
CA ASP A 121 1.60 17.32 -7.37
C ASP A 121 1.53 17.32 -5.83
N ILE A 122 1.96 16.22 -5.20
CA ILE A 122 2.13 16.14 -3.74
C ILE A 122 3.08 17.23 -3.23
N TYR A 123 4.24 17.42 -3.88
CA TYR A 123 5.20 18.44 -3.47
C TYR A 123 4.72 19.86 -3.75
N VAL A 124 4.01 20.10 -4.86
CA VAL A 124 3.38 21.40 -5.14
C VAL A 124 2.38 21.77 -4.05
N ALA A 125 1.50 20.84 -3.69
CA ALA A 125 0.50 21.05 -2.63
C ALA A 125 1.13 21.35 -1.26
N ALA A 126 2.36 20.86 -1.03
CA ALA A 126 3.13 21.10 0.19
C ALA A 126 4.04 22.35 0.13
N GLY A 127 4.02 23.14 -0.96
CA GLY A 127 4.92 24.28 -1.15
C GLY A 127 6.38 23.92 -1.42
N ARG A 128 6.67 22.64 -1.68
CA ARG A 128 8.00 22.06 -1.92
C ARG A 128 8.40 22.20 -3.39
N THR A 129 8.51 23.44 -3.84
CA THR A 129 8.69 23.80 -5.26
C THR A 129 9.97 23.23 -5.88
N MET A 130 11.06 23.14 -5.10
CA MET A 130 12.32 22.58 -5.59
C MET A 130 12.19 21.08 -5.91
N GLU A 131 11.60 20.31 -5.00
CA GLU A 131 11.37 18.88 -5.19
C GLU A 131 10.38 18.62 -6.33
N ALA A 132 9.32 19.43 -6.43
CA ALA A 132 8.38 19.37 -7.55
C ALA A 132 9.07 19.58 -8.91
N ASN A 133 9.95 20.59 -9.01
CA ASN A 133 10.70 20.86 -10.25
C ASN A 133 11.71 19.75 -10.59
N ALA A 134 12.27 19.09 -9.58
CA ALA A 134 13.17 17.96 -9.79
C ALA A 134 12.45 16.75 -10.41
N MET A 135 11.15 16.55 -10.14
CA MET A 135 10.41 15.40 -10.67
C MET A 135 10.30 15.40 -12.19
N ARG A 136 10.12 16.58 -12.82
CA ARG A 136 10.11 16.70 -14.28
C ARG A 136 11.44 16.31 -14.91
N ARG A 137 12.56 16.65 -14.26
CA ARG A 137 13.89 16.24 -14.74
C ARG A 137 14.09 14.74 -14.59
N ARG A 138 13.73 14.16 -13.44
CA ARG A 138 13.81 12.71 -13.20
C ARG A 138 12.97 11.92 -14.22
N MET A 139 11.76 12.39 -14.51
CA MET A 139 10.88 11.77 -15.52
C MET A 139 11.56 11.70 -16.89
N ASN A 140 12.16 12.81 -17.35
CA ASN A 140 12.87 12.86 -18.63
C ASN A 140 14.10 11.94 -18.64
N VAL A 141 14.90 11.93 -17.56
CA VAL A 141 16.11 11.08 -17.47
C VAL A 141 15.75 9.60 -17.53
N ASN A 142 14.65 9.20 -16.90
CA ASN A 142 14.20 7.81 -16.90
C ASN A 142 13.39 7.43 -18.15
N GLY A 143 13.24 8.34 -19.13
CA GLY A 143 12.45 8.10 -20.34
C GLY A 143 10.98 7.81 -20.05
N ALA A 144 10.50 8.16 -18.86
CA ALA A 144 9.17 7.83 -18.40
C ALA A 144 8.15 8.68 -19.15
N SER A 145 7.10 8.05 -19.64
CA SER A 145 5.99 8.72 -20.30
C SER A 145 4.71 8.38 -19.56
N LYS A 146 3.75 9.30 -19.54
CA LYS A 146 2.44 8.99 -18.97
C LYS A 146 1.79 7.99 -19.90
N THR A 147 1.52 6.78 -19.43
CA THR A 147 0.72 5.81 -20.16
C THR A 147 -0.64 6.46 -20.47
N PRO A 148 -0.99 6.71 -21.75
CA PRO A 148 -2.30 7.25 -22.08
C PRO A 148 -3.35 6.30 -21.53
N GLY A 149 -4.23 6.79 -20.65
CA GLY A 149 -5.34 6.00 -20.17
C GLY A 149 -6.20 5.63 -21.36
N CYS A 150 -6.17 4.37 -21.80
CA CYS A 150 -7.06 3.87 -22.83
C CYS A 150 -8.43 3.63 -22.19
N SER A 151 -9.23 4.69 -22.05
CA SER A 151 -10.68 4.53 -22.02
C SER A 151 -11.11 4.14 -23.44
N TRP A 152 -11.37 2.86 -23.66
CA TRP A 152 -12.10 2.41 -24.85
C TRP A 152 -13.49 3.06 -24.80
N VAL A 153 -13.65 4.20 -25.47
CA VAL A 153 -14.97 4.64 -25.92
C VAL A 153 -15.11 4.10 -27.33
N GLY A 154 -15.53 2.84 -27.40
CA GLY A 154 -16.02 2.26 -28.64
C GLY A 154 -17.51 2.52 -28.75
N ALA A 155 -17.90 3.37 -29.70
CA ALA A 155 -19.20 3.38 -30.36
C ALA A 155 -19.02 4.02 -31.74
#